data_AF-A0ABD3W4E4-F1
#
_entry.id   AF-A0ABD3W4E4-F1
#
_cell.length_a   1.000
_cell.length_b   1.000
_cell.length_c   1.000
_cell.angle_alpha   90.00
_cell.angle_beta   90.00
_cell.angle_gamma   90.00
#
_symmetry.space_group_name_H-M   'P 1'
#
loop_
_entity.id
_entity.type
_entity.pdbx_description
1 polymer ?
#
loop_
_entity_poly.entity_id
_entity_poly.type
_entity_poly.pdbx_seq_one_letter_code
_entity_poly.pdbx_strand_id
1 'polypeptide(L)'
;MSAFYFIPLGRPGALQTFMTACYFIPLGRTGALQTFMTACYFIPLGRPGALQTFMTACYFIPLGRPGALQTFMTACYFIPLGRPGALQTFMTACYFIPLGRTGALQTFMTACYFIPLGRPGALQTFMTACYFIPLGRPGALQTFMTACYFIPLGRPGALQTFMTACYFIPLGRPGALQTFMTACYFIPLGRPGALQTFMTACYFIPLGRPGALQTFMTACYFIPLGRPGALQTFMTACYFIPLGRPGALQTFMTACYFIPLGRPGALQTFMTACCSLPLGR
;
A
#
# COMPACT_ATOMS: atom_id res chain seq x y z
N MET A 1 7.45 -39.67 6.65
CA MET A 1 7.52 -38.33 7.27
C MET A 1 7.10 -38.47 8.72
N SER A 2 8.06 -38.50 9.64
CA SER A 2 7.77 -38.49 11.08
C SER A 2 7.37 -37.06 11.45
N ALA A 3 6.07 -36.75 11.49
CA ALA A 3 5.60 -35.45 11.94
C ALA A 3 5.79 -35.35 13.46
N PHE A 4 6.77 -34.56 13.91
CA PHE A 4 6.92 -34.24 15.32
C PHE A 4 5.87 -33.18 15.70
N TYR A 5 4.97 -33.55 16.61
CA TYR A 5 3.95 -32.67 17.18
C TYR A 5 4.42 -32.22 18.57
N PHE A 6 4.66 -30.91 18.75
CA PHE A 6 5.17 -30.37 20.01
C PHE A 6 4.26 -29.24 20.53
N ILE A 7 3.70 -29.43 21.73
CA ILE A 7 2.94 -28.42 22.48
C ILE A 7 3.67 -28.14 23.80
N PRO A 8 4.60 -27.17 23.84
CA PRO A 8 5.17 -26.70 25.09
C PRO A 8 4.12 -25.83 25.81
N LEU A 9 3.85 -26.18 27.06
CA LEU A 9 3.07 -25.39 28.00
C LEU A 9 4.04 -24.73 29.00
N GLY A 10 3.96 -23.42 29.19
CA GLY A 10 4.77 -22.78 30.24
C GLY A 10 4.79 -21.26 30.23
N ARG A 11 5.47 -20.70 31.25
CA ARG A 11 5.86 -19.29 31.35
C ARG A 11 7.39 -19.10 31.37
N PRO A 12 8.15 -19.64 30.40
CA PRO A 12 9.59 -19.41 30.36
C PRO A 12 9.90 -17.92 30.11
N GLY A 13 10.95 -17.43 30.75
CA GLY A 13 11.48 -16.09 30.50
C GLY A 13 11.95 -15.93 29.05
N ALA A 14 12.71 -16.90 28.55
CA ALA A 14 13.13 -17.00 27.15
C ALA A 14 13.03 -18.46 26.67
N LEU A 15 12.67 -18.66 25.39
CA LEU A 15 12.65 -19.97 24.75
C LEU A 15 13.23 -19.87 23.34
N GLN A 16 14.15 -20.78 22.99
CA GLN A 16 14.70 -20.91 21.64
C GLN A 16 14.38 -22.30 21.10
N THR A 17 13.92 -22.40 19.86
CA THR A 17 13.57 -23.67 19.22
C THR A 17 14.09 -23.75 17.80
N PHE A 18 14.57 -24.92 17.40
CA PHE A 18 14.97 -25.27 16.05
C PHE A 18 14.14 -26.47 15.62
N MET A 19 13.44 -26.35 14.49
CA MET A 19 12.58 -27.44 14.01
C MET A 19 12.63 -27.58 12.50
N THR A 20 12.48 -28.81 12.05
CA THR A 20 12.50 -29.21 10.65
C THR A 20 11.32 -30.16 10.42
N ALA A 21 10.56 -29.95 9.34
CA ALA A 21 9.44 -30.83 8.94
C ALA A 21 8.43 -31.10 10.08
N CYS A 22 7.84 -30.04 10.64
CA CYS A 22 7.15 -30.09 11.92
C CYS A 22 5.77 -29.42 11.91
N TYR A 23 4.94 -29.79 12.89
CA TYR A 23 3.75 -29.03 13.26
C TYR A 23 3.89 -28.54 14.70
N PHE A 24 3.95 -27.22 14.88
CA PHE A 24 4.28 -26.61 16.16
C PHE A 24 3.20 -25.65 16.64
N ILE A 25 2.65 -25.91 17.83
CA ILE A 25 1.66 -25.07 18.51
C ILE A 25 2.12 -24.80 19.93
N PRO A 26 2.96 -23.78 20.18
CA PRO A 26 3.25 -23.34 21.53
C PRO A 26 2.06 -22.58 22.10
N LEU A 27 1.74 -22.90 23.35
CA LEU A 27 0.69 -22.28 24.13
C LEU A 27 1.33 -21.62 25.36
N GLY A 28 1.29 -20.29 25.46
CA GLY A 28 1.86 -19.66 26.66
C GLY A 28 2.03 -18.15 26.67
N ARG A 29 2.52 -17.67 27.81
CA ARG A 29 3.05 -16.32 27.99
C ARG A 29 4.55 -16.45 28.19
N THR A 30 5.32 -16.14 27.16
CA THR A 30 6.79 -16.11 27.22
C THR A 30 7.27 -14.67 27.27
N GLY A 31 8.40 -14.41 27.93
CA GLY A 31 9.04 -13.09 27.82
C GLY A 31 9.54 -12.88 26.38
N ALA A 32 10.45 -13.76 25.95
CA ALA A 32 10.96 -13.82 24.58
C ALA A 32 10.83 -15.24 24.00
N LEU A 33 10.47 -15.34 22.72
CA LEU A 33 10.47 -16.60 21.97
C LEU A 33 11.21 -16.40 20.65
N GLN A 34 12.23 -17.22 20.40
CA GLN A 34 12.97 -17.26 19.14
C GLN A 34 12.80 -18.65 18.50
N THR A 35 12.42 -18.68 17.22
CA THR A 35 12.19 -19.95 16.52
C THR A 35 12.87 -19.93 15.15
N PHE A 36 13.47 -21.06 14.79
CA PHE A 36 14.02 -21.33 13.47
C PHE A 36 13.32 -22.55 12.91
N MET A 37 12.70 -22.41 11.73
CA MET A 37 11.91 -23.47 11.14
C MET A 37 12.13 -23.63 9.64
N THR A 38 12.10 -24.88 9.20
CA THR A 38 12.11 -25.23 7.79
C THR A 38 11.02 -26.26 7.51
N ALA A 39 10.22 -26.02 6.45
CA ALA A 39 9.13 -26.91 6.04
C ALA A 39 8.13 -27.23 7.18
N CYS A 40 7.73 -26.21 7.97
CA CYS A 40 6.86 -26.40 9.12
C CYS A 40 5.51 -25.66 8.98
N TYR A 41 4.54 -26.14 9.74
CA TYR A 41 3.31 -25.43 10.09
C TYR A 41 3.43 -24.91 11.52
N PHE A 42 3.32 -23.59 11.69
CA PHE A 42 3.51 -22.94 12.99
C PHE A 42 2.34 -22.07 13.37
N ILE A 43 1.72 -22.38 14.51
CA ILE A 43 0.53 -21.70 15.01
C ILE A 43 0.74 -21.35 16.49
N PRO A 44 1.52 -20.31 16.83
CA PRO A 44 1.70 -19.92 18.21
C PRO A 44 0.44 -19.25 18.75
N LEU A 45 -0.02 -19.76 19.89
CA LEU A 45 -1.16 -19.25 20.63
C LEU A 45 -0.65 -18.61 21.92
N GLY A 46 -0.62 -17.28 21.98
CA GLY A 46 -0.05 -16.65 23.17
C GLY A 46 0.03 -15.13 23.20
N ARG A 47 0.66 -14.66 24.27
CA ARG A 47 1.02 -13.25 24.47
C ARG A 47 2.52 -13.14 24.82
N PRO A 48 3.42 -13.42 23.86
CA PRO A 48 4.84 -13.18 24.06
C PRO A 48 5.09 -11.69 24.33
N GLY A 49 6.08 -11.35 25.16
CA GLY A 49 6.63 -10.00 25.14
C GLY A 49 7.21 -9.69 23.75
N ALA A 50 8.13 -10.55 23.30
CA ALA A 50 8.74 -10.52 21.98
C ALA A 50 8.73 -11.91 21.31
N LEU A 51 8.43 -11.96 20.02
CA LEU A 51 8.51 -13.17 19.20
C LEU A 51 9.36 -12.90 17.95
N GLN A 52 10.45 -13.65 17.79
CA GLN A 52 11.29 -13.65 16.60
C GLN A 52 11.23 -15.01 15.90
N THR A 53 11.01 -15.00 14.59
CA THR A 53 10.83 -16.23 13.79
C THR A 53 11.64 -16.13 12.51
N PHE A 54 12.35 -17.20 12.19
CA PHE A 54 13.05 -17.41 10.92
C PHE A 54 12.46 -18.64 10.27
N MET A 55 11.94 -18.51 9.05
CA MET A 55 11.16 -19.55 8.41
C MET A 55 11.48 -19.69 6.92
N THR A 56 11.57 -20.94 6.46
CA THR A 56 11.72 -21.28 5.05
C THR A 56 10.71 -22.34 4.67
N ALA A 57 9.93 -22.09 3.62
CA ALA A 57 8.89 -23.00 3.12
C ALA A 57 7.83 -23.37 4.19
N CYS A 58 7.37 -22.39 4.97
CA CYS A 58 6.47 -22.61 6.10
C CYS A 58 5.08 -21.98 5.92
N TYR A 59 4.12 -22.49 6.68
CA TYR A 59 2.85 -21.84 6.96
C TYR A 59 2.87 -21.29 8.38
N PHE A 60 2.69 -19.98 8.54
CA PHE A 60 2.75 -19.30 9.83
C PHE A 60 1.45 -18.55 10.15
N ILE A 61 0.79 -18.93 11.25
CA ILE A 61 -0.49 -18.36 11.67
C ILE A 61 -0.44 -18.02 13.17
N PRO A 62 0.22 -16.91 13.57
CA PRO A 62 0.24 -16.52 14.97
C PRO A 62 -1.11 -15.97 15.39
N LEU A 63 -1.66 -16.59 16.44
CA LEU A 63 -2.92 -16.25 17.08
C LEU A 63 -2.60 -15.65 18.46
N GLY A 64 -2.44 -14.33 18.51
CA GLY A 64 -1.93 -13.73 19.74
C GLY A 64 -1.90 -12.22 19.80
N ARG A 65 -1.39 -11.74 20.93
CA ARG A 65 -1.14 -10.31 21.19
C ARG A 65 0.30 -10.11 21.66
N PRO A 66 1.30 -10.38 20.79
CA PRO A 66 2.67 -10.13 21.17
C PRO A 66 2.91 -8.63 21.36
N GLY A 67 3.80 -8.25 22.27
CA GLY A 67 4.27 -6.85 22.33
C GLY A 67 4.94 -6.48 21.01
N ALA A 68 5.94 -7.26 20.62
CA ALA A 68 6.64 -7.17 19.33
C ALA A 68 6.70 -8.53 18.62
N LEU A 69 6.47 -8.55 17.32
CA LEU A 69 6.65 -9.71 16.46
C LEU A 69 7.58 -9.36 15.28
N GLN A 70 8.68 -10.07 15.15
CA GLN A 70 9.60 -9.98 14.03
C GLN A 70 9.67 -11.32 13.29
N THR A 71 9.55 -11.28 11.96
CA THR A 71 9.51 -12.47 11.12
C THR A 71 10.43 -12.29 9.92
N PHE A 72 11.21 -13.33 9.63
CA PHE A 72 11.99 -13.48 8.42
C PHE A 72 11.51 -14.73 7.70
N MET A 73 11.07 -14.57 6.45
CA MET A 73 10.37 -15.63 5.72
C MET A 73 10.80 -15.72 4.27
N THR A 74 10.97 -16.95 3.81
CA THR A 74 11.24 -17.27 2.41
C THR A 74 10.30 -18.38 1.95
N ALA A 75 9.56 -18.14 0.85
CA ALA A 75 8.60 -19.09 0.30
C ALA A 75 7.50 -19.51 1.31
N CYS A 76 6.95 -18.55 2.07
CA CYS A 76 6.01 -18.84 3.15
C CYS A 76 4.62 -18.26 2.91
N TYR A 77 3.64 -18.84 3.61
CA TYR A 77 2.32 -18.24 3.82
C TYR A 77 2.24 -17.68 5.24
N PHE A 78 1.96 -16.39 5.38
CA PHE A 78 1.89 -15.72 6.67
C PHE A 78 0.54 -15.05 6.90
N ILE A 79 -0.17 -15.50 7.94
CA ILE A 79 -1.53 -15.04 8.27
C ILE A 79 -1.59 -14.73 9.77
N PRO A 80 -1.05 -13.58 10.23
CA PRO A 80 -1.19 -13.20 11.63
C PRO A 80 -2.62 -12.80 11.93
N LEU A 81 -3.20 -13.46 12.93
CA LEU A 81 -4.57 -13.32 13.41
C LEU A 81 -4.56 -12.71 14.81
N GLY A 82 -4.13 -11.45 14.91
CA GLY A 82 -3.69 -10.92 16.21
C GLY A 82 -3.82 -9.43 16.42
N ARG A 83 -3.37 -9.00 17.60
CA ARG A 83 -3.21 -7.58 17.94
C ARG A 83 -1.80 -7.29 18.46
N PRO A 84 -0.76 -7.43 17.62
CA PRO A 84 0.59 -7.06 18.00
C PRO A 84 0.69 -5.55 18.26
N GLY A 85 1.50 -5.17 19.25
CA GLY A 85 1.90 -3.76 19.41
C GLY A 85 2.69 -3.29 18.19
N ALA A 86 3.75 -4.02 17.86
CA ALA A 86 4.55 -3.83 16.65
C ALA A 86 4.73 -5.15 15.89
N LEU A 87 4.61 -5.11 14.56
CA LEU A 87 4.88 -6.23 13.66
C LEU A 87 5.87 -5.79 12.59
N GLN A 88 7.03 -6.45 12.52
CA GLN A 88 8.03 -6.28 11.46
C GLN A 88 8.19 -7.59 10.70
N THR A 89 8.19 -7.52 9.38
CA THR A 89 8.26 -8.70 8.52
C THR A 89 9.21 -8.46 7.36
N PHE A 90 10.05 -9.45 7.09
CA PHE A 90 10.92 -9.52 5.91
C PHE A 90 10.53 -10.77 5.15
N MET A 91 10.16 -10.61 3.88
CA MET A 91 9.55 -11.67 3.09
C MET A 91 10.09 -11.71 1.66
N THR A 92 10.35 -12.92 1.20
CA THR A 92 10.74 -13.22 -0.18
C THR A 92 9.87 -14.35 -0.71
N ALA A 93 9.18 -14.13 -1.84
CA ALA A 93 8.30 -15.11 -2.46
C ALA A 93 7.17 -15.60 -1.54
N CYS A 94 6.53 -14.68 -0.81
CA CYS A 94 5.53 -15.03 0.22
C CYS A 94 4.12 -14.52 -0.12
N TYR A 95 3.14 -15.14 0.53
CA TYR A 95 1.78 -14.60 0.67
C TYR A 95 1.60 -14.07 2.08
N PHE A 96 1.23 -12.80 2.21
CA PHE A 96 1.03 -12.15 3.50
C PHE A 96 -0.37 -11.56 3.64
N ILE A 97 -1.11 -12.04 4.64
CA ILE A 97 -2.50 -11.63 4.89
C ILE A 97 -2.66 -11.35 6.38
N PRO A 98 -2.27 -10.16 6.88
CA PRO A 98 -2.50 -9.80 8.26
C PRO A 98 -3.95 -9.42 8.51
N LEU A 99 -4.55 -10.07 9.51
CA LEU A 99 -5.87 -9.75 10.02
C LEU A 99 -5.77 -9.25 11.47
N GLY A 100 -6.46 -8.14 11.74
CA GLY A 100 -6.58 -7.61 13.10
C GLY A 100 -6.16 -6.15 13.23
N ARG A 101 -5.75 -5.77 14.44
CA ARG A 101 -5.37 -4.39 14.78
C ARG A 101 -3.94 -4.39 15.27
N THR A 102 -3.05 -3.80 14.50
CA THR A 102 -1.65 -3.62 14.87
C THR A 102 -1.42 -2.17 15.28
N GLY A 103 -0.56 -1.90 16.26
CA GLY A 103 -0.13 -0.52 16.52
C GLY A 103 0.65 0.00 15.33
N ALA A 104 1.79 -0.63 15.07
CA ALA A 104 2.63 -0.40 13.89
C ALA A 104 2.88 -1.71 13.12
N LEU A 105 2.79 -1.64 11.79
CA LEU A 105 3.15 -2.73 10.87
C LEU A 105 4.18 -2.23 9.86
N GLN A 106 5.36 -2.84 9.85
CA GLN A 106 6.42 -2.58 8.87
C GLN A 106 6.72 -3.86 8.09
N THR A 107 6.76 -3.75 6.77
CA THR A 107 6.95 -4.91 5.88
C THR A 107 7.96 -4.60 4.79
N PHE A 108 8.86 -5.55 4.56
CA PHE A 108 9.79 -5.56 3.44
C PHE A 108 9.51 -6.82 2.62
N MET A 109 9.20 -6.64 1.34
CA MET A 109 8.70 -7.71 0.50
C MET A 109 9.33 -7.71 -0.87
N THR A 110 9.72 -8.89 -1.35
CA THR A 110 10.19 -9.12 -2.71
C THR A 110 9.42 -10.28 -3.33
N ALA A 111 8.81 -10.07 -4.50
CA ALA A 111 8.03 -11.07 -5.21
C ALA A 111 6.86 -11.65 -4.38
N CYS A 112 6.11 -10.78 -3.67
CA CYS A 112 5.08 -11.20 -2.74
C CYS A 112 3.67 -10.75 -3.15
N TYR A 113 2.68 -11.44 -2.58
CA TYR A 113 1.29 -10.98 -2.55
C TYR A 113 0.96 -10.48 -1.14
N PHE A 114 0.51 -9.23 -1.02
CA PHE A 114 0.19 -8.61 0.26
C PHE A 114 -1.25 -8.11 0.32
N ILE A 115 -2.03 -8.64 1.26
CA ILE A 115 -3.46 -8.32 1.40
C ILE A 115 -3.78 -8.04 2.88
N PRO A 116 -3.48 -6.84 3.40
CA PRO A 116 -3.84 -6.50 4.77
C PRO A 116 -5.33 -6.16 4.87
N LEU A 117 -6.02 -6.95 5.70
CA LEU A 117 -7.44 -6.81 6.02
C LEU A 117 -7.66 -6.04 7.34
N GLY A 118 -6.57 -5.67 8.02
CA GLY A 118 -6.58 -5.09 9.36
C GLY A 118 -6.85 -3.59 9.45
N ARG A 119 -6.74 -3.08 10.68
CA ARG A 119 -6.73 -1.63 10.99
C ARG A 119 -5.46 -1.26 11.76
N PRO A 120 -4.31 -1.15 11.07
CA PRO A 120 -3.08 -0.66 11.67
C PRO A 120 -3.25 0.78 12.18
N GLY A 121 -2.58 1.17 13.25
CA GLY A 121 -2.35 2.59 13.53
C GLY A 121 -1.52 3.19 12.39
N ALA A 122 -0.34 2.61 12.16
CA ALA A 122 0.54 2.92 11.04
C ALA A 122 0.94 1.66 10.26
N LEU A 123 0.97 1.77 8.93
CA LEU A 123 1.44 0.73 8.02
C LEU A 123 2.52 1.31 7.10
N GLN A 124 3.72 0.76 7.16
CA GLN A 124 4.81 1.06 6.24
C GLN A 124 5.19 -0.19 5.44
N THR A 125 5.31 -0.05 4.13
CA THR A 125 5.61 -1.16 3.21
C THR A 125 6.69 -0.76 2.23
N PHE A 126 7.65 -1.65 2.04
CA PHE A 126 8.66 -1.60 0.99
C PHE A 126 8.50 -2.84 0.13
N MET A 127 8.27 -2.65 -1.17
CA MET A 127 7.87 -3.71 -2.07
C MET A 127 8.60 -3.65 -3.41
N THR A 128 9.07 -4.80 -3.87
CA THR A 128 9.63 -4.98 -5.20
C THR A 128 8.97 -6.16 -5.88
N ALA A 129 8.44 -5.96 -7.08
CA ALA A 129 7.75 -6.98 -7.88
C ALA A 129 6.55 -7.63 -7.13
N CYS A 130 5.72 -6.82 -6.48
CA CYS A 130 4.64 -7.30 -5.62
C CYS A 130 3.24 -6.91 -6.13
N TYR A 131 2.25 -7.66 -5.66
CA TYR A 131 0.84 -7.28 -5.71
C TYR A 131 0.39 -6.84 -4.31
N PHE A 132 -0.12 -5.62 -4.20
CA PHE A 132 -0.57 -5.04 -2.94
C PHE A 132 -2.04 -4.61 -2.99
N ILE A 133 -2.86 -5.20 -2.12
CA ILE A 133 -4.31 -4.96 -2.07
C ILE A 133 -4.74 -4.71 -0.62
N PRO A 134 -4.54 -3.51 -0.05
CA PRO A 134 -5.01 -3.20 1.28
C PRO A 134 -6.51 -2.89 1.27
N LEU A 135 -7.24 -3.68 2.06
CA LEU A 135 -8.69 -3.54 2.28
C LEU A 135 -9.00 -2.87 3.63
N GLY A 136 -7.96 -2.59 4.41
CA GLY A 136 -8.03 -2.06 5.76
C GLY A 136 -8.40 -0.57 5.89
N ARG A 137 -8.39 -0.11 7.14
CA ARG A 137 -8.53 1.32 7.49
C ARG A 137 -7.37 1.75 8.38
N PRO A 138 -6.14 1.85 7.84
CA PRO A 138 -5.02 2.30 8.63
C PRO A 138 -5.17 3.79 8.97
N GLY A 139 -4.63 4.22 10.11
CA GLY A 139 -4.52 5.66 10.40
C GLY A 139 -3.64 6.34 9.34
N ALA A 140 -2.42 5.82 9.19
CA ALA A 140 -1.48 6.21 8.14
C ALA A 140 -0.97 4.99 7.36
N LEU A 141 -0.88 5.12 6.04
CA LEU A 141 -0.30 4.13 5.13
C LEU A 141 0.80 4.79 4.29
N GLN A 142 2.02 4.28 4.40
CA GLN A 142 3.16 4.70 3.59
C GLN A 142 3.68 3.50 2.80
N THR A 143 3.87 3.68 1.49
CA THR A 143 4.28 2.59 0.61
C THR A 143 5.40 3.04 -0.32
N PHE A 144 6.46 2.24 -0.43
CA PHE A 144 7.51 2.36 -1.42
C PHE A 144 7.46 1.14 -2.32
N MET A 145 7.31 1.35 -3.63
CA MET A 145 7.02 0.29 -4.58
C MET A 145 7.84 0.42 -5.86
N THR A 146 8.39 -0.70 -6.31
CA THR A 146 9.07 -0.83 -7.60
C THR A 146 8.51 -2.02 -8.36
N ALA A 147 8.05 -1.80 -9.60
CA ALA A 147 7.46 -2.84 -10.45
C ALA A 147 6.27 -3.56 -9.81
N CYS A 148 5.35 -2.81 -9.20
CA CYS A 148 4.23 -3.36 -8.44
C CYS A 148 2.86 -3.04 -9.05
N TYR A 149 1.88 -3.85 -8.65
CA TYR A 149 0.46 -3.53 -8.79
C TYR A 149 -0.11 -3.15 -7.43
N PHE A 150 -0.70 -1.95 -7.33
CA PHE A 150 -1.26 -1.43 -6.09
C PHE A 150 -2.73 -1.04 -6.23
N ILE A 151 -3.59 -1.70 -5.45
CA ILE A 151 -5.05 -1.53 -5.51
C ILE A 151 -5.60 -1.33 -4.09
N PRO A 152 -5.50 -0.13 -3.50
CA PRO A 152 -6.07 0.12 -2.19
C PRO A 152 -7.58 0.33 -2.28
N LEU A 153 -8.30 -0.54 -1.58
CA LEU A 153 -9.75 -0.53 -1.42
C LEU A 153 -10.18 0.11 -0.08
N GLY A 154 -9.20 0.40 0.78
CA GLY A 154 -9.38 0.90 2.13
C GLY A 154 -9.83 2.36 2.27
N ARG A 155 -9.95 2.79 3.53
CA ARG A 155 -10.18 4.20 3.91
C ARG A 155 -9.10 4.67 4.88
N PRO A 156 -7.86 4.87 4.41
CA PRO A 156 -6.81 5.36 5.27
C PRO A 156 -7.07 6.82 5.67
N GLY A 157 -6.63 7.24 6.86
CA GLY A 157 -6.62 8.66 7.20
C GLY A 157 -5.72 9.43 6.24
N ALA A 158 -4.45 9.00 6.15
CA ALA A 158 -3.47 9.46 5.19
C ALA A 158 -2.85 8.30 4.41
N LEU A 159 -2.67 8.47 3.10
CA LEU A 159 -1.98 7.55 2.22
C LEU A 159 -0.87 8.29 1.47
N GLN A 160 0.38 7.88 1.70
CA GLN A 160 1.56 8.36 0.99
C GLN A 160 2.19 7.22 0.20
N THR A 161 2.47 7.45 -1.08
CA THR A 161 2.99 6.40 -1.96
C THR A 161 4.14 6.93 -2.81
N PHE A 162 5.19 6.13 -2.94
CA PHE A 162 6.31 6.34 -3.84
C PHE A 162 6.39 5.13 -4.76
N MET A 163 6.33 5.37 -6.07
CA MET A 163 6.17 4.32 -7.06
C MET A 163 7.05 4.52 -8.28
N THR A 164 7.69 3.44 -8.70
CA THR A 164 8.46 3.38 -9.94
C THR A 164 8.00 2.18 -10.77
N ALA A 165 7.63 2.41 -12.04
CA ALA A 165 7.16 1.37 -12.95
C ALA A 165 5.95 0.57 -12.42
N CYS A 166 4.96 1.27 -11.85
CA CYS A 166 3.82 0.63 -11.17
C CYS A 166 2.48 0.90 -11.85
N TYR A 167 1.51 0.04 -11.57
CA TYR A 167 0.09 0.29 -11.80
C TYR A 167 -0.58 0.61 -10.48
N PHE A 168 -1.21 1.78 -10.39
CA PHE A 168 -1.88 2.26 -9.19
C PHE A 168 -3.35 2.58 -9.43
N ILE A 169 -4.23 1.85 -8.74
CA ILE A 169 -5.69 1.95 -8.91
C ILE A 169 -6.35 2.08 -7.53
N PRO A 170 -6.35 3.27 -6.89
CA PRO A 170 -7.03 3.45 -5.63
C PRO A 170 -8.54 3.60 -5.83
N LEU A 171 -9.26 2.68 -5.21
CA LEU A 171 -10.73 2.66 -5.14
C LEU A 171 -11.25 3.21 -3.80
N GLY A 172 -10.34 3.41 -2.85
CA GLY A 172 -10.62 3.88 -1.51
C GLY A 172 -11.13 5.31 -1.37
N ARG A 173 -11.38 5.71 -0.12
CA ARG A 173 -11.71 7.10 0.27
C ARG A 173 -10.72 7.60 1.32
N PRO A 174 -9.47 7.87 0.93
CA PRO A 174 -8.49 8.44 1.84
C PRO A 174 -8.90 9.83 2.29
N GLY A 175 -8.56 10.24 3.52
CA GLY A 175 -8.65 11.64 3.92
C GLY A 175 -7.72 12.49 3.05
N ALA A 176 -6.44 12.13 3.05
CA ALA A 176 -5.41 12.69 2.17
C ALA A 176 -4.67 11.57 1.40
N LEU A 177 -4.42 11.80 0.11
CA LEU A 177 -3.63 10.94 -0.75
C LEU A 177 -2.50 11.73 -1.39
N GLN A 178 -1.25 11.37 -1.09
CA GLN A 178 -0.05 11.90 -1.71
C GLN A 178 0.67 10.81 -2.49
N THR A 179 1.02 11.09 -3.74
CA THR A 179 1.65 10.12 -4.65
C THR A 179 2.84 10.74 -5.36
N PHE A 180 3.95 10.01 -5.41
CA PHE A 180 5.13 10.31 -6.20
C PHE A 180 5.33 9.14 -7.16
N MET A 181 5.34 9.42 -8.46
CA MET A 181 5.29 8.38 -9.48
C MET A 181 6.26 8.65 -10.62
N THR A 182 6.92 7.59 -11.08
CA THR A 182 7.78 7.60 -12.25
C THR A 182 7.48 6.39 -13.12
N ALA A 183 7.17 6.62 -14.40
CA ALA A 183 6.83 5.57 -15.36
C ALA A 183 5.61 4.71 -14.92
N CYS A 184 4.57 5.36 -14.39
CA CYS A 184 3.41 4.66 -13.82
C CYS A 184 2.12 4.89 -14.59
N TYR A 185 1.18 3.96 -14.41
CA TYR A 185 -0.23 4.15 -14.74
C TYR A 185 -1.01 4.43 -13.46
N PHE A 186 -1.67 5.58 -13.39
CA PHE A 186 -2.46 5.99 -12.24
C PHE A 186 -3.92 6.24 -12.60
N ILE A 187 -4.81 5.45 -12.01
CA ILE A 187 -6.25 5.49 -12.27
C ILE A 187 -7.01 5.55 -10.94
N PRO A 188 -7.15 6.72 -10.29
CA PRO A 188 -7.94 6.83 -9.07
C PRO A 188 -9.43 6.87 -9.38
N LEU A 189 -10.15 5.90 -8.84
CA LEU A 189 -11.62 5.83 -8.85
C LEU A 189 -12.23 6.31 -7.52
N GLY A 190 -11.39 6.51 -6.51
CA GLY A 190 -11.77 6.89 -5.16
C GLY A 190 -12.36 8.30 -5.02
N ARG A 191 -12.68 8.66 -3.77
CA ARG A 191 -13.09 10.02 -3.39
C ARG A 191 -12.21 10.53 -2.25
N PRO A 192 -10.96 10.94 -2.55
CA PRO A 192 -10.08 11.56 -1.57
C PRO A 192 -10.69 12.88 -1.04
N GLY A 193 -10.43 13.23 0.21
CA GLY A 193 -10.61 14.63 0.63
C GLY A 193 -9.67 15.53 -0.16
N ALA A 194 -8.37 15.23 -0.10
CA ALA A 194 -7.32 15.86 -0.91
C ALA A 194 -6.49 14.81 -1.66
N LEU A 195 -6.16 15.10 -2.91
CA LEU A 195 -5.26 14.29 -3.74
C LEU A 195 -4.14 15.19 -4.28
N GLN A 196 -2.90 14.84 -3.95
CA GLN A 196 -1.70 15.49 -4.46
C GLN A 196 -0.83 14.46 -5.20
N THR A 197 -0.44 14.77 -6.43
CA THR A 197 0.34 13.85 -7.26
C THR A 197 1.53 14.55 -7.89
N PHE A 198 2.71 13.93 -7.81
CA PHE A 198 3.90 14.30 -8.54
C PHE A 198 4.24 13.17 -9.51
N MET A 199 4.32 13.48 -10.80
CA MET A 199 4.37 12.46 -11.84
C MET A 199 5.39 12.81 -12.93
N THR A 200 6.19 11.82 -13.30
CA THR A 200 7.12 11.88 -14.42
C THR A 200 6.89 10.70 -15.34
N ALA A 201 6.69 10.94 -16.64
CA ALA A 201 6.47 9.90 -17.65
C ALA A 201 5.29 8.95 -17.32
N CYS A 202 4.16 9.51 -16.86
CA CYS A 202 3.02 8.73 -16.38
C CYS A 202 1.77 8.92 -17.25
N TYR A 203 0.87 7.95 -17.15
CA TYR A 203 -0.52 8.07 -17.57
C TYR A 203 -1.40 8.30 -16.35
N PHE A 204 -2.12 9.42 -16.32
CA PHE A 204 -3.00 9.77 -15.22
C PHE A 204 -4.45 9.98 -15.68
N ILE A 205 -5.34 9.12 -15.19
CA ILE A 205 -6.74 9.10 -15.56
C ILE A 205 -7.61 9.10 -14.30
N PRO A 206 -7.85 10.25 -13.65
CA PRO A 206 -8.73 10.28 -12.49
C PRO A 206 -10.21 10.24 -12.91
N LEU A 207 -10.91 9.22 -12.44
CA LEU A 207 -12.37 9.06 -12.56
C LEU A 207 -13.09 9.46 -11.25
N GLY A 208 -12.33 9.64 -10.18
CA GLY A 208 -12.82 9.97 -8.86
C GLY A 208 -13.47 11.35 -8.71
N ARG A 209 -13.92 11.63 -7.49
CA ARG A 209 -14.44 12.95 -7.08
C ARG A 209 -13.69 13.47 -5.87
N PRO A 210 -12.41 13.87 -6.03
CA PRO A 210 -11.66 14.45 -4.93
C PRO A 210 -12.25 15.81 -4.53
N GLY A 211 -12.16 16.17 -3.25
CA GLY A 211 -12.48 17.53 -2.82
C GLY A 211 -11.53 18.54 -3.48
N ALA A 212 -10.23 18.31 -3.32
CA ALA A 212 -9.17 19.03 -4.02
C ALA A 212 -8.22 18.07 -4.73
N LEU A 213 -7.84 18.40 -5.96
CA LEU A 213 -6.84 17.68 -6.76
C LEU A 213 -5.74 18.65 -7.18
N GLN A 214 -4.52 18.40 -6.72
CA GLN A 214 -3.32 19.12 -7.12
C GLN A 214 -2.35 18.17 -7.82
N THR A 215 -1.88 18.54 -9.00
CA THR A 215 -1.04 17.67 -9.84
C THR A 215 0.16 18.44 -10.37
N PHE A 216 1.32 17.81 -10.30
CA PHE A 216 2.57 18.25 -10.92
C PHE A 216 3.02 17.16 -11.88
N MET A 217 3.18 17.50 -13.15
CA MET A 217 3.37 16.53 -14.21
C MET A 217 4.45 16.95 -15.20
N THR A 218 5.33 16.01 -15.52
CA THR A 218 6.35 16.15 -16.56
C THR A 218 6.26 14.97 -17.52
N ALA A 219 6.15 15.23 -18.82
CA ALA A 219 6.06 14.18 -19.86
C ALA A 219 4.90 13.19 -19.64
N CYS A 220 3.73 13.68 -19.22
CA CYS A 220 2.60 12.84 -18.85
C CYS A 220 1.40 12.97 -19.81
N TYR A 221 0.55 11.96 -19.80
CA TYR A 221 -0.81 12.02 -20.33
C TYR A 221 -1.79 12.21 -19.18
N PHE A 222 -2.57 13.29 -19.21
CA PHE A 222 -3.54 13.60 -18.18
C PHE A 222 -4.95 13.73 -18.76
N ILE A 223 -5.83 12.82 -18.32
CA ILE A 223 -7.20 12.74 -18.81
C ILE A 223 -8.15 12.68 -17.60
N PRO A 224 -8.52 13.81 -16.98
CA PRO A 224 -9.48 13.79 -15.89
C PRO A 224 -10.91 13.66 -16.42
N LEU A 225 -11.57 12.57 -16.03
CA LEU A 225 -13.00 12.32 -16.25
C LEU A 225 -13.84 12.64 -15.00
N GLY A 226 -13.17 12.81 -13.86
CA GLY A 226 -13.80 13.05 -12.56
C GLY A 226 -14.52 14.39 -12.43
N ARG A 227 -15.06 14.63 -11.23
CA ARG A 227 -15.63 15.94 -10.83
C ARG A 227 -14.96 16.42 -9.55
N PRO A 228 -13.73 16.96 -9.63
CA PRO A 228 -13.06 17.59 -8.51
C PRO A 228 -13.87 18.79 -8.00
N GLY A 229 -13.83 19.08 -6.70
CA GLY A 229 -14.26 20.40 -6.22
C GLY A 229 -13.35 21.49 -6.79
N ALA A 230 -12.04 21.34 -6.55
CA ALA A 230 -10.98 22.16 -7.16
C ALA A 230 -9.94 21.27 -7.86
N LEU A 231 -9.48 21.71 -9.03
CA LEU A 231 -8.41 21.08 -9.80
C LEU A 231 -7.31 22.11 -10.11
N GLN A 232 -6.12 21.88 -9.58
CA GLN A 232 -4.92 22.65 -9.88
C GLN A 232 -3.87 21.75 -10.54
N THR A 233 -3.37 22.16 -11.71
CA THR A 233 -2.41 21.36 -12.48
C THR A 233 -1.22 22.19 -12.93
N PHE A 234 -0.01 21.68 -12.72
CA PHE A 234 1.23 22.19 -13.28
C PHE A 234 1.80 21.14 -14.23
N MET A 235 1.99 21.52 -15.49
CA MET A 235 2.30 20.58 -16.56
C MET A 235 3.44 21.08 -17.43
N THR A 236 4.40 20.19 -17.72
CA THR A 236 5.49 20.42 -18.67
C THR A 236 5.56 19.25 -19.64
N ALA A 237 5.55 19.53 -20.95
CA ALA A 237 5.61 18.51 -22.00
C ALA A 237 4.49 17.45 -21.89
N CYS A 238 3.27 17.86 -21.55
CA CYS A 238 2.15 16.95 -21.29
C CYS A 238 1.04 17.03 -22.34
N TYR A 239 0.25 15.97 -22.42
CA TYR A 239 -1.05 15.98 -23.08
C TYR A 239 -2.14 16.11 -22.01
N PHE A 240 -2.99 17.13 -22.14
CA PHE A 240 -4.05 17.40 -21.19
C PHE A 240 -5.43 17.45 -21.88
N ILE A 241 -6.28 16.49 -21.51
CA ILE A 241 -7.62 16.31 -22.09
C ILE A 241 -8.65 16.25 -20.96
N PRO A 242 -9.07 17.39 -20.38
CA PRO A 242 -10.10 17.37 -19.37
C PRO A 242 -11.47 17.12 -20.00
N LEU A 243 -12.10 16.02 -19.58
CA LEU A 243 -13.47 15.62 -19.92
C LEU A 243 -14.44 15.86 -18.73
N GLY A 244 -13.87 16.03 -17.54
CA GLY A 244 -14.59 16.22 -16.30
C GLY A 244 -15.31 17.58 -16.17
N ARG A 245 -16.00 17.75 -15.04
CA ARG A 245 -16.66 19.01 -14.65
C ARG A 245 -16.16 19.44 -13.27
N PRO A 246 -14.93 19.98 -13.16
CA PRO A 246 -14.45 20.49 -11.89
C PRO A 246 -15.22 21.75 -11.50
N GLY A 247 -15.38 21.99 -10.20
CA GLY A 247 -15.94 23.26 -9.71
C GLY A 247 -15.07 24.44 -10.11
N ALA A 248 -13.78 24.36 -9.81
CA ALA A 248 -12.75 25.29 -10.29
C ALA A 248 -11.59 24.54 -10.96
N LEU A 249 -11.09 25.07 -12.08
CA LEU A 249 -9.94 24.56 -12.81
C LEU A 249 -8.89 25.66 -12.97
N GLN A 250 -7.70 25.44 -12.42
CA GLN A 250 -6.53 26.29 -12.60
C GLN A 250 -5.39 25.47 -13.20
N THR A 251 -4.90 25.86 -14.37
CA THR A 251 -3.83 25.12 -15.06
C THR A 251 -2.67 26.02 -15.47
N PHE A 252 -1.45 25.56 -15.19
CA PHE A 252 -0.20 26.12 -15.68
C PHE A 252 0.45 25.11 -16.61
N MET A 253 0.69 25.49 -17.85
CA MET A 253 1.15 24.60 -18.91
C MET A 253 2.34 25.17 -19.65
N THR A 254 3.35 24.34 -19.90
CA THR A 254 4.51 24.67 -20.73
C THR A 254 4.76 23.55 -21.72
N ALA A 255 4.86 23.86 -23.02
CA ALA A 255 5.08 22.87 -24.08
C ALA A 255 4.04 21.73 -24.09
N CYS A 256 2.77 22.04 -23.83
CA CYS A 256 1.70 21.04 -23.69
C CYS A 256 0.72 21.08 -24.86
N TYR A 257 0.01 19.97 -25.04
CA TYR A 257 -1.20 19.89 -25.86
C TYR A 257 -2.43 19.95 -24.95
N PHE A 258 -3.33 20.90 -25.20
CA PHE A 258 -4.52 21.12 -24.40
C PHE A 258 -5.80 20.97 -25.22
N ILE A 259 -6.66 20.04 -24.81
CA ILE A 259 -7.94 19.74 -25.47
C ILE A 259 -9.08 19.78 -24.44
N PRO A 260 -9.64 20.96 -24.13
CA PRO A 260 -10.72 21.10 -23.17
C PRO A 260 -12.05 20.60 -23.75
N LEU A 261 -12.52 19.46 -23.25
CA LEU A 261 -13.84 18.90 -23.61
C LEU A 261 -14.84 18.98 -22.44
N GLY A 262 -14.34 19.26 -21.24
CA GLY A 262 -15.11 19.44 -20.02
C GLY A 262 -15.70 20.85 -19.87
N ARG A 263 -16.63 20.99 -18.91
CA ARG A 263 -17.24 22.27 -18.53
C ARG A 263 -16.90 22.58 -17.07
N PRO A 264 -15.80 23.30 -16.79
CA PRO A 264 -15.49 23.75 -15.44
C PRO A 264 -16.45 24.86 -15.00
N GLY A 265 -16.73 24.98 -13.71
CA GLY A 265 -17.51 26.10 -13.17
C GLY A 265 -16.75 27.43 -13.24
N ALA A 266 -15.45 27.39 -12.96
CA ALA A 266 -14.51 28.48 -13.18
C ALA A 266 -13.23 27.95 -13.84
N LEU A 267 -12.68 28.71 -14.79
CA LEU A 267 -11.48 28.32 -15.55
C LEU A 267 -10.43 29.44 -15.53
N GLN A 268 -9.20 29.07 -15.15
CA GLN A 268 -8.01 29.90 -15.28
C GLN A 268 -6.89 29.08 -15.93
N THR A 269 -6.35 29.56 -17.03
CA THR A 269 -5.29 28.86 -17.79
C THR A 269 -4.13 29.79 -18.09
N PHE A 270 -2.92 29.36 -17.75
CA PHE A 270 -1.66 30.01 -18.12
C PHE A 270 -0.88 29.06 -19.02
N MET A 271 -0.57 29.51 -20.24
CA MET A 271 0.02 28.66 -21.29
C MET A 271 1.24 29.33 -21.90
N THR A 272 2.35 28.59 -21.97
CA THR A 272 3.59 29.00 -22.65
C THR A 272 3.98 27.92 -23.65
N ALA A 273 4.14 28.29 -24.92
CA ALA A 273 4.50 27.35 -26.01
C ALA A 273 3.56 26.13 -26.11
N CYS A 274 2.26 26.31 -25.83
CA CYS A 274 1.27 25.22 -25.86
C CYS A 274 0.38 25.31 -27.10
N CYS A 275 -0.09 24.16 -27.58
CA CYS A 275 -1.13 24.08 -28.60
C CYS A 275 -2.49 23.85 -27.91
N SER A 276 -3.46 24.75 -28.14
CA SER A 276 -4.82 24.60 -27.62
C SER A 276 -5.84 24.53 -28.76
N LEU A 277 -6.67 23.49 -28.78
CA LEU A 277 -7.84 23.43 -29.66
C LEU A 277 -9.02 24.14 -28.98
N PRO A 278 -9.61 25.20 -29.59
CA PRO A 278 -10.76 25.87 -29.02
C PRO A 278 -12.00 24.97 -29.03
N LEU A 279 -12.85 25.09 -28.00
CA LEU A 279 -14.17 24.46 -27.94
C LEU A 279 -14.99 24.90 -29.17
N GLY A 280 -15.45 23.94 -29.99
CA GLY A 280 -16.55 24.21 -30.92
C GLY A 280 -17.74 24.73 -30.12
N ARG A 281 -18.21 25.94 -30.43
CA ARG A 281 -19.35 26.59 -29.78
C ARG A 281 -20.62 25.75 -29.90
#